data_AF-A0A317KIB7-F1
#
_entry.id   AF-A0A317KIB7-F1
#
_cell.length_a   1.000
_cell.length_b   1.000
_cell.length_c   1.000
_cell.angle_alpha   90.00
_cell.angle_beta   90.00
_cell.angle_gamma   90.00
#
_symmetry.space_group_name_H-M   'P 1'
#
loop_
_entity.id
_entity.type
_entity.pdbx_description
1 polymer ?
#
loop_
_entity_poly.entity_id
_entity_poly.type
_entity_poly.pdbx_seq_one_letter_code
_entity_poly.pdbx_strand_id
1 'polypeptide(L)'
;MTDPYNRPDGLLDRFTTARGAADAADGLVHIEVDGTGDLLALDLDPRAMRLPAADLSAAIRAAFGAARGQVQAKLQEQLTAEPPALPAGLGPLLNDLGFGAQRRLDDLTAAAQQIADRLDRLGGTGAR
;
A
#
# COMPACT_ATOMS: atom_id res chain seq x y z
N MET A 1 35.67 -1.49 -8.13
CA MET A 1 34.71 -1.65 -7.02
C MET A 1 33.44 -0.95 -7.47
N THR A 2 32.56 -1.67 -8.17
CA THR A 2 31.29 -1.17 -8.70
C THR A 2 30.24 -1.36 -7.62
N ASP A 3 29.61 -0.25 -7.21
CA ASP A 3 28.53 -0.23 -6.23
C ASP A 3 27.34 -1.06 -6.75
N PRO A 4 26.94 -2.17 -6.07
CA PRO A 4 25.80 -2.99 -6.48
C PRO A 4 24.45 -2.27 -6.36
N TYR A 5 24.39 -1.08 -5.74
CA TYR A 5 23.19 -0.25 -5.63
C TYR A 5 22.99 0.70 -6.82
N ASN A 6 24.00 0.85 -7.70
CA ASN A 6 23.93 1.70 -8.89
C ASN A 6 23.54 0.92 -10.16
N ARG A 7 22.54 0.03 -10.06
CA ARG A 7 21.86 -0.48 -11.26
C ARG A 7 20.68 0.42 -11.57
N PRO A 8 20.59 0.99 -12.78
CA PRO A 8 19.41 1.75 -13.21
C PRO A 8 18.12 0.89 -13.22
N ASP A 9 18.21 -0.44 -13.16
CA ASP A 9 17.05 -1.35 -13.18
C ASP A 9 16.49 -1.74 -11.79
N GLY A 10 16.76 -0.92 -10.77
CA GLY A 10 16.34 -1.16 -9.39
C GLY A 10 14.82 -1.09 -9.19
N LEU A 11 14.32 -1.70 -8.11
CA LEU A 11 12.90 -1.67 -7.75
C LEU A 11 12.35 -0.23 -7.72
N LEU A 12 13.11 0.74 -7.19
CA LEU A 12 12.73 2.15 -7.18
C LEU A 12 12.51 2.74 -8.57
N ASP A 13 13.34 2.37 -9.55
CA ASP A 13 13.19 2.86 -10.93
C ASP A 13 11.89 2.34 -11.56
N ARG A 14 11.47 1.11 -11.22
CA ARG A 14 10.17 0.55 -11.65
C ARG A 14 8.99 1.36 -11.08
N PHE A 15 9.10 1.85 -9.85
CA PHE A 15 8.06 2.73 -9.26
C PHE A 15 8.06 4.11 -9.92
N THR A 16 9.21 4.72 -10.21
CA THR A 16 9.25 6.06 -10.83
C THR A 16 8.93 6.04 -12.33
N THR A 17 9.13 4.92 -13.01
CA THR A 17 8.79 4.75 -14.44
C THR A 17 7.37 4.30 -14.69
N ALA A 18 6.69 3.71 -13.69
CA ALA A 18 5.28 3.38 -13.81
C ALA A 18 4.45 4.66 -13.99
N ARG A 19 3.56 4.67 -14.99
CA ARG A 19 2.68 5.79 -15.31
C ARG A 19 1.23 5.33 -15.33
N GLY A 20 0.34 6.15 -14.78
CA GLY A 20 -1.10 5.95 -14.82
C GLY A 20 -1.78 7.24 -15.23
N ALA A 21 -2.79 7.12 -16.08
CA ALA A 21 -3.50 8.26 -16.62
C ALA A 21 -4.99 7.99 -16.57
N ALA A 22 -5.78 8.99 -16.18
CA ALA A 22 -7.22 8.82 -16.12
C ALA A 22 -7.97 10.12 -16.39
N ASP A 23 -9.15 9.94 -16.96
CA ASP A 23 -10.08 11.00 -17.28
C ASP A 23 -11.25 11.01 -16.31
N ALA A 24 -11.82 12.20 -16.08
CA ALA A 24 -13.07 12.38 -15.36
C ALA A 24 -13.96 13.41 -16.05
N ALA A 25 -15.24 13.44 -15.63
CA ALA A 25 -16.26 14.33 -16.18
C ALA A 25 -16.31 14.28 -17.72
N ASP A 26 -16.40 13.08 -18.29
CA ASP A 26 -16.46 12.84 -19.73
C ASP A 26 -15.26 13.38 -20.53
N GLY A 27 -14.05 13.30 -19.96
CA GLY A 27 -12.81 13.74 -20.61
C GLY A 27 -12.49 15.22 -20.43
N LEU A 28 -13.22 15.93 -19.57
CA LEU A 28 -12.96 17.34 -19.28
C LEU A 28 -11.76 17.55 -18.36
N VAL A 29 -11.40 16.53 -17.58
CA VAL A 29 -10.25 16.53 -16.68
C VAL A 29 -9.40 15.30 -16.98
N HIS A 30 -8.14 15.51 -17.32
CA HIS A 30 -7.15 14.46 -17.54
C HIS A 30 -6.02 14.61 -16.53
N ILE A 31 -5.61 13.49 -15.91
CA ILE A 31 -4.53 13.47 -14.91
C ILE A 31 -3.57 12.33 -15.21
N GLU A 32 -2.27 12.64 -15.16
CA GLU A 32 -1.20 11.65 -15.16
C GLU A 32 -0.45 11.65 -13.83
N VAL A 33 -0.16 10.45 -13.32
CA VAL A 33 0.65 10.24 -12.11
C VAL A 33 1.75 9.22 -12.36
N ASP A 34 2.85 9.34 -11.62
CA ASP A 34 3.88 8.30 -11.57
C ASP A 34 3.55 7.22 -10.51
N GLY A 35 4.40 6.20 -10.38
CA GLY A 35 4.23 5.14 -9.39
C GLY A 35 4.67 5.46 -7.98
N THR A 36 5.19 6.66 -7.73
CA THR A 36 5.27 7.22 -6.37
C THR A 36 3.95 7.88 -5.97
N GLY A 37 3.10 8.18 -6.95
CA GLY A 37 1.82 8.87 -6.79
C GLY A 37 1.93 10.38 -6.96
N ASP A 38 3.06 10.88 -7.46
CA ASP A 38 3.26 12.28 -7.79
C ASP A 38 2.52 12.66 -9.07
N LEU A 39 1.97 13.87 -9.09
CA LEU A 39 1.25 14.41 -10.23
C LEU A 39 2.24 14.87 -11.30
N LEU A 40 2.14 14.29 -12.49
CA LEU A 40 2.99 14.63 -13.63
C LEU A 40 2.34 15.63 -14.57
N ALA A 41 1.03 15.47 -14.79
CA ALA A 41 0.24 16.35 -15.64
C ALA A 41 -1.19 16.48 -15.12
N LEU A 42 -1.76 17.67 -15.31
CA LEU A 42 -3.16 17.97 -15.12
C LEU A 42 -3.60 18.83 -16.30
N ASP A 43 -4.43 18.26 -17.16
CA ASP A 43 -5.02 18.97 -18.28
C ASP A 43 -6.52 19.18 -18.01
N LEU A 44 -6.93 20.44 -18.14
CA LEU A 44 -8.31 20.85 -17.97
C LEU A 44 -8.84 21.38 -19.30
N ASP A 45 -9.90 20.75 -19.81
CA ASP A 45 -10.64 21.31 -20.93
C ASP A 45 -11.25 22.67 -20.50
N PRO A 46 -11.27 23.70 -21.36
CA PRO A 46 -11.86 24.99 -21.02
C PRO A 46 -13.31 24.92 -20.53
N ARG A 47 -14.07 23.88 -20.91
CA ARG A 47 -15.43 23.65 -20.45
C ARG A 47 -15.47 23.15 -18.99
N ALA A 48 -14.42 22.49 -18.51
CA ALA A 48 -14.29 22.10 -17.09
C ALA A 48 -14.28 23.34 -16.17
N MET A 49 -13.71 24.46 -16.64
CA MET A 49 -13.66 25.73 -15.89
C MET A 49 -15.03 26.40 -15.73
N ARG A 50 -16.06 25.92 -16.47
CA ARG A 50 -17.44 26.37 -16.34
C ARG A 50 -18.25 25.52 -15.36
N LEU A 51 -17.69 24.41 -14.88
CA LEU A 51 -18.34 23.58 -13.86
C LEU A 51 -18.37 24.32 -12.52
N PRO A 52 -19.36 24.02 -11.66
CA PRO A 52 -19.32 24.41 -10.27
C PRO A 52 -18.00 23.94 -9.62
N ALA A 53 -17.41 24.78 -8.75
CA ALA A 53 -16.12 24.47 -8.13
C ALA A 53 -16.13 23.13 -7.36
N ALA A 54 -17.27 22.77 -6.76
CA ALA A 54 -17.45 21.49 -6.09
C ALA A 54 -17.34 20.30 -7.07
N ASP A 55 -17.96 20.43 -8.25
CA ASP A 55 -17.97 19.38 -9.28
C ASP A 55 -16.60 19.25 -9.95
N LEU A 56 -15.92 20.38 -10.22
CA LEU A 56 -14.55 20.37 -10.73
C LEU A 56 -13.58 19.71 -9.72
N SER A 57 -13.68 20.06 -8.44
CA SER A 57 -12.89 19.41 -7.38
C SER A 57 -13.18 17.91 -7.29
N ALA A 58 -14.45 17.50 -7.42
CA ALA A 58 -14.82 16.09 -7.42
C ALA A 58 -14.26 15.35 -8.64
N ALA A 59 -14.33 15.96 -9.83
CA ALA A 59 -13.77 15.40 -11.06
C ALA A 59 -12.25 15.21 -10.97
N ILE A 60 -11.52 16.22 -10.48
CA ILE A 60 -10.06 16.13 -10.26
C ILE A 60 -9.72 15.00 -9.28
N ARG A 61 -10.44 14.90 -8.16
CA ARG A 61 -10.24 13.81 -7.18
C ARG A 61 -10.53 12.43 -7.78
N ALA A 62 -11.57 12.32 -8.59
CA ALA A 62 -11.94 11.08 -9.26
C ALA A 62 -10.87 10.65 -10.27
N ALA A 63 -10.43 11.55 -11.15
CA ALA A 63 -9.35 11.29 -12.10
C ALA A 63 -8.05 10.90 -11.38
N PHE A 64 -7.66 11.64 -10.33
CA PHE A 64 -6.44 11.33 -9.58
C PHE A 64 -6.51 9.95 -8.91
N GLY A 65 -7.65 9.62 -8.28
CA GLY A 65 -7.86 8.30 -7.68
C GLY A 65 -7.79 7.17 -8.71
N ALA A 66 -8.42 7.36 -9.87
CA ALA A 66 -8.40 6.39 -10.96
C ALA A 66 -6.99 6.21 -11.56
N ALA A 67 -6.24 7.30 -11.76
CA ALA A 67 -4.86 7.27 -12.25
C ALA A 67 -3.96 6.50 -11.28
N ARG A 68 -4.07 6.76 -9.97
CA ARG A 68 -3.35 5.99 -8.94
C ARG A 68 -3.74 4.52 -8.92
N GLY A 69 -5.03 4.22 -9.08
CA GLY A 69 -5.53 2.85 -9.20
C GLY A 69 -4.90 2.10 -10.37
N GLN A 70 -4.76 2.75 -11.53
CA GLN A 70 -4.07 2.16 -12.69
C GLN A 70 -2.58 1.90 -12.41
N VAL A 71 -1.88 2.83 -11.76
CA VAL A 71 -0.47 2.58 -11.42
C VAL A 71 -0.34 1.42 -10.45
N GLN A 72 -1.17 1.36 -9.41
CA GLN A 72 -1.17 0.26 -8.45
C GLN A 72 -1.43 -1.09 -9.15
N ALA A 73 -2.39 -1.15 -10.08
CA ALA A 73 -2.66 -2.35 -10.87
C ALA A 73 -1.45 -2.76 -11.71
N LYS A 74 -0.83 -1.82 -12.43
CA LYS A 74 0.38 -2.07 -13.24
C LYS A 74 1.55 -2.56 -12.38
N LEU A 75 1.78 -1.95 -11.22
CA LEU A 75 2.83 -2.36 -10.28
C LEU A 75 2.54 -3.75 -9.73
N GLN A 76 1.28 -4.07 -9.38
CA GLN A 76 0.89 -5.38 -8.91
C GLN A 76 1.10 -6.46 -10.00
N GLU A 77 0.75 -6.17 -11.25
CA GLU A 77 1.00 -7.05 -12.39
C GLU A 77 2.49 -7.30 -12.60
N GLN A 78 3.31 -6.24 -12.56
CA GLN A 78 4.77 -6.36 -12.69
C GLN A 78 5.40 -7.17 -11.55
N LEU A 79 4.98 -6.94 -10.30
CA LEU A 79 5.47 -7.70 -9.14
C LEU A 79 5.06 -9.17 -9.20
N THR A 80 3.91 -9.48 -9.80
CA THR A 80 3.45 -10.86 -9.99
C THR A 80 4.21 -11.55 -11.12
N ALA A 81 4.48 -10.83 -12.21
CA ALA A 81 5.22 -11.36 -13.36
C ALA A 81 6.70 -11.57 -13.06
N GLU A 82 7.30 -10.66 -12.29
CA GLU A 82 8.70 -10.71 -11.91
C GLU A 82 8.85 -10.36 -10.43
N PRO A 83 8.84 -11.38 -9.54
CA PRO A 83 9.01 -11.16 -8.12
C PRO A 83 10.33 -10.43 -7.88
N PRO A 84 10.34 -9.34 -7.11
CA PRO A 84 11.57 -8.61 -6.88
C PRO A 84 12.58 -9.53 -6.20
N ALA A 85 13.79 -9.59 -6.75
CA ALA A 85 14.91 -10.26 -6.10
C ALA A 85 15.24 -9.49 -4.83
N LEU A 86 14.73 -9.97 -3.69
CA LEU A 86 15.06 -9.41 -2.39
C LEU A 86 16.58 -9.55 -2.18
N PRO A 87 17.26 -8.51 -1.66
CA PRO A 87 18.63 -8.61 -1.22
C PRO A 87 18.86 -9.89 -0.42
N ALA A 88 19.91 -10.63 -0.78
CA ALA A 88 20.30 -11.82 -0.04
C ALA A 88 20.47 -11.45 1.44
N GLY A 89 19.65 -12.05 2.31
CA GLY A 89 19.62 -11.75 3.76
C GLY A 89 18.32 -11.13 4.28
N LEU A 90 17.48 -10.53 3.43
CA LEU A 90 16.18 -10.01 3.88
C LEU A 90 15.14 -11.10 4.12
N GLY A 91 15.16 -12.18 3.35
CA GLY A 91 14.28 -13.34 3.57
C GLY A 91 14.38 -13.91 4.99
N PRO A 92 15.59 -14.22 5.48
CA PRO A 92 15.83 -14.62 6.87
C PRO A 92 15.30 -13.60 7.89
N LEU A 93 15.55 -12.30 7.70
CA LEU A 93 15.08 -11.26 8.62
C LEU A 93 13.54 -11.15 8.67
N LEU A 94 12.86 -11.28 7.53
CA LEU A 94 11.40 -11.27 7.46
C LEU A 94 10.80 -12.52 8.12
N ASN A 95 11.44 -13.68 7.94
CA ASN A 95 11.04 -14.90 8.64
C ASN A 95 11.24 -14.76 10.15
N ASP A 96 12.38 -14.25 10.61
CA ASP A 96 12.65 -14.03 12.04
C ASP A 96 11.65 -13.06 12.68
N LEU A 97 11.26 -11.99 11.97
CA LEU A 97 10.21 -11.08 12.38
C LEU A 97 8.84 -11.78 12.46
N GLY A 98 8.51 -12.61 11.47
CA GLY A 98 7.27 -13.39 11.44
C GLY A 98 7.18 -14.38 12.60
N PHE A 99 8.23 -15.17 12.83
CA PHE A 99 8.31 -16.11 13.95
C PHE A 99 8.29 -15.40 15.31
N GLY A 100 8.92 -14.23 15.42
CA GLY A 100 8.90 -13.40 16.62
C GLY A 100 7.50 -12.86 16.94
N ALA A 101 6.78 -12.39 15.93
CA ALA A 101 5.40 -11.93 16.07
C ALA A 101 4.46 -13.07 16.48
N GLN A 102 4.60 -14.24 15.85
CA GLN A 102 3.79 -15.41 16.18
C GLN A 102 4.00 -15.86 17.63
N ARG A 103 5.27 -15.97 18.05
CA ARG A 103 5.61 -16.38 19.42
C ARG A 103 5.06 -15.40 20.47
N ARG A 104 5.10 -14.09 20.19
CA ARG A 104 4.49 -13.05 21.06
C ARG A 104 2.98 -13.23 21.19
N LEU A 105 2.29 -13.61 20.11
CA LEU A 105 0.85 -13.87 20.12
C LEU A 105 0.50 -15.13 20.89
N ASP A 106 1.29 -16.19 20.74
CA ASP A 106 1.13 -17.43 21.50
C ASP A 106 1.34 -17.18 23.01
N ASP A 107 2.38 -16.42 23.38
CA ASP A 107 2.65 -16.03 24.76
C ASP A 107 1.52 -15.18 25.37
N LEU A 108 0.95 -14.25 24.58
CA LEU A 108 -0.20 -13.43 25.00
C LEU A 108 -1.44 -14.30 25.22
N THR A 109 -1.68 -15.26 24.34
CA THR A 109 -2.83 -16.17 24.43
C THR A 109 -2.70 -17.07 25.67
N ALA A 110 -1.50 -17.60 25.92
CA ALA A 110 -1.22 -18.39 27.11
C ALA A 110 -1.40 -17.58 28.40
N ALA A 111 -0.93 -16.32 28.42
CA ALA A 111 -1.11 -15.42 29.56
C ALA A 111 -2.60 -15.12 29.82
N ALA A 112 -3.40 -14.91 28.76
CA ALA A 112 -4.83 -14.68 28.88
C ALA A 112 -5.57 -15.90 29.47
N GLN A 113 -5.22 -17.12 29.05
CA GLN A 113 -5.78 -18.36 29.59
C GLN A 113 -5.45 -18.55 31.09
N GLN A 114 -4.20 -18.27 31.48
CA GLN A 114 -3.79 -18.35 32.88
C GLN A 114 -4.54 -17.36 33.78
N ILE A 115 -4.84 -16.16 33.27
CA ILE A 115 -5.67 -15.18 33.98
C ILE A 115 -7.10 -15.72 34.14
N ALA A 116 -7.69 -16.27 33.08
CA ALA A 116 -9.02 -16.86 33.12
C ALA A 116 -9.11 -18.02 34.13
N ASP A 117 -8.16 -18.95 34.13
CA ASP A 117 -8.12 -20.09 35.06
C ASP A 117 -7.92 -19.65 36.52
N ARG A 118 -7.22 -18.54 36.75
CA ARG A 118 -7.06 -17.98 38.09
C ARG A 118 -8.33 -17.30 38.57
N LEU A 119 -9.04 -16.59 37.68
CA LEU A 119 -10.32 -15.98 37.99
C LEU A 119 -11.41 -17.02 38.27
N ASP A 120 -11.45 -18.12 37.52
CA ASP A 120 -12.40 -19.23 37.74
C ASP A 120 -12.16 -19.92 39.10
N ARG A 121 -10.89 -20.18 39.45
CA ARG A 121 -10.52 -20.70 40.78
C ARG A 121 -10.89 -19.76 41.93
N LEU A 122 -10.80 -18.45 41.72
CA LEU A 122 -11.19 -17.45 42.71
C LEU A 122 -12.72 -17.30 42.80
N GLY A 123 -13.45 -17.47 41.70
CA GLY A 123 -14.92 -17.49 41.66
C GLY A 123 -15.53 -18.75 42.30
N GLY A 124 -14.85 -19.90 42.22
CA GLY A 124 -15.31 -21.17 42.78
C GLY A 124 -15.21 -21.30 44.31
N THR A 125 -14.52 -20.40 45.00
CA THR A 125 -14.42 -20.40 46.48
C THR A 125 -15.52 -19.57 47.17
N GLY A 126 -16.48 -19.04 46.41
CA GLY A 126 -17.62 -18.25 46.89
C GLY A 126 -18.97 -18.99 46.93
N ALA A 127 -19.04 -20.28 46.58
CA ALA A 127 -20.24 -21.10 46.71
C ALA A 127 -20.05 -22.14 47.80
N ARG A 128 -20.82 -21.97 48.89
CA ARG A 128 -21.03 -22.94 49.98
C ARG A 128 -21.54 -24.27 49.46
#